data_AF-A0A653W6J8-F1
#
_entry.id   AF-A0A653W6J8-F1
#
_cell.length_a   1.000
_cell.length_b   1.000
_cell.length_c   1.000
_cell.angle_alpha   90.00
_cell.angle_beta   90.00
_cell.angle_gamma   90.00
#
_symmetry.space_group_name_H-M   'P 1'
#
loop_
_entity.id
_entity.type
_entity.pdbx_description
1 polymer ?
#
loop_
_entity_poly.entity_id
_entity_poly.type
_entity_poly.pdbx_seq_one_letter_code
_entity_poly.pdbx_strand_id
1 'polypeptide(L)'
;MAQDSGYSGTPQLRKLGIKPGLRLAVVGADDAWEFAEPLEDVERVPDGPTNVALVFVRSAAELDGLPAWSEWIFPAGSLWIAWPRKAAGHVSDVTENAIRDGALELGLVDVKVAAIDTDWSGLKLMWRRENRTRS
;
A
#
# COMPACT_ATOMS: atom_id res chain seq x y z
N MET A 1 -23.63 19.39 -22.35
CA MET A 1 -23.54 20.52 -21.42
C MET A 1 -23.01 20.01 -20.10
N ALA A 2 -21.93 20.64 -19.62
CA ALA A 2 -21.31 20.68 -18.28
C ALA A 2 -21.45 19.44 -17.37
N GLN A 3 -20.37 18.91 -16.79
CA GLN A 3 -19.55 19.64 -15.80
C GLN A 3 -18.06 19.26 -15.85
N ASP A 4 -17.22 20.28 -15.93
CA ASP A 4 -15.85 20.26 -15.39
C ASP A 4 -15.91 19.89 -13.90
N SER A 5 -15.08 18.93 -13.48
CA SER A 5 -14.67 18.82 -12.09
C SER A 5 -13.16 18.84 -12.03
N GLY A 6 -12.63 20.04 -11.75
CA GLY A 6 -11.22 20.22 -11.45
C GLY A 6 -10.84 19.40 -10.23
N TYR A 7 -10.08 18.33 -10.43
CA TYR A 7 -9.18 17.77 -9.43
C TYR A 7 -7.88 17.38 -10.12
N SER A 8 -7.00 18.37 -10.23
CA SER A 8 -5.57 18.29 -9.95
C SER A 8 -4.93 16.89 -10.11
N GLY A 9 -4.09 16.74 -11.15
CA GLY A 9 -3.54 15.49 -11.68
C GLY A 9 -3.12 14.39 -10.70
N THR A 10 -3.42 13.16 -11.11
CA THR A 10 -3.08 11.84 -10.51
C THR A 10 -3.73 11.47 -9.16
N PRO A 11 -5.08 11.34 -9.09
CA PRO A 11 -5.79 10.87 -7.89
C PRO A 11 -5.28 9.57 -7.24
N GLN A 12 -4.86 8.56 -8.01
CA GLN A 12 -4.41 7.28 -7.43
C GLN A 12 -3.00 7.41 -6.85
N LEU A 13 -2.03 7.94 -7.61
CA LEU A 13 -0.66 8.12 -7.12
C LEU A 13 -0.61 9.00 -5.86
N ARG A 14 -1.33 10.12 -5.84
CA ARG A 14 -1.39 11.00 -4.66
C ARG A 14 -1.99 10.31 -3.44
N LYS A 15 -3.06 9.54 -3.64
CA LYS A 15 -3.70 8.77 -2.57
C LYS A 15 -2.71 7.77 -1.95
N LEU A 16 -1.91 7.11 -2.78
CA LEU A 16 -0.87 6.17 -2.36
C LEU A 16 0.37 6.86 -1.76
N GLY A 17 0.51 8.18 -1.93
CA GLY A 17 1.68 8.93 -1.52
C GLY A 17 2.86 8.76 -2.47
N ILE A 18 2.59 8.35 -3.71
CA ILE A 18 3.59 8.20 -4.76
C ILE A 18 3.86 9.57 -5.40
N LYS A 19 5.13 9.96 -5.46
CA LYS A 19 5.63 11.24 -6.01
C LYS A 19 6.98 11.02 -6.71
N PRO A 20 7.40 11.91 -7.61
CA PRO A 20 8.75 11.89 -8.18
C PRO A 20 9.88 11.80 -7.12
N GLY A 21 10.97 11.13 -7.48
CA GLY A 21 12.20 10.97 -6.72
C GLY A 21 12.17 9.89 -5.63
N LEU A 22 11.20 8.98 -5.63
CA LEU A 22 11.08 7.94 -4.61
C LEU A 22 11.34 6.53 -5.14
N ARG A 23 11.65 5.63 -4.20
CA ARG A 23 11.69 4.17 -4.41
C ARG A 23 10.34 3.56 -4.14
N LEU A 24 9.86 2.72 -5.06
CA LEU A 24 8.56 2.04 -5.01
C LEU A 24 8.75 0.53 -5.17
N ALA A 25 8.25 -0.24 -4.22
CA ALA A 25 8.09 -1.68 -4.36
C ALA A 25 6.63 -2.00 -4.67
N VAL A 26 6.38 -2.81 -5.70
CA VAL A 26 5.05 -3.39 -6.00
C VAL A 26 5.20 -4.89 -5.97
N VAL A 27 4.55 -5.54 -5.01
CA VAL A 27 4.71 -6.97 -4.76
C VAL A 27 3.37 -7.68 -4.89
N GLY A 28 3.38 -8.78 -5.62
CA GLY A 28 2.20 -9.64 -5.75
C GLY A 28 1.08 -9.05 -6.62
N ALA A 29 1.24 -7.91 -7.28
CA ALA A 29 0.24 -7.44 -8.24
C ALA A 29 0.07 -8.46 -9.38
N ASP A 30 -1.11 -8.53 -9.99
CA ASP A 30 -1.30 -9.31 -11.22
C ASP A 30 -0.47 -8.70 -12.36
N ASP A 31 -0.01 -9.51 -13.32
CA ASP A 31 0.85 -9.04 -14.43
C ASP A 31 0.20 -7.92 -15.26
N ALA A 32 -1.14 -7.92 -15.34
CA ALA A 32 -1.92 -6.92 -16.05
C ALA A 32 -2.31 -5.70 -15.19
N TRP A 33 -1.96 -5.70 -13.91
CA TRP A 33 -2.28 -4.61 -13.01
C TRP A 33 -1.33 -3.42 -13.24
N GLU A 34 -1.92 -2.25 -13.46
CA GLU A 34 -1.19 -1.02 -13.72
C GLU A 34 -1.76 0.14 -12.91
N PHE A 35 -0.92 1.15 -12.68
CA PHE A 35 -1.38 2.41 -12.11
C PHE A 35 -2.28 3.13 -13.12
N ALA A 36 -3.34 3.78 -12.61
CA ALA A 36 -4.26 4.56 -13.43
C ALA A 36 -3.55 5.74 -14.13
N GLU A 37 -2.46 6.22 -13.55
CA GLU A 37 -1.64 7.29 -14.09
C GLU A 37 -0.18 6.82 -14.24
N PRO A 38 0.57 7.33 -15.24
CA PRO A 38 1.96 6.95 -15.44
C PRO A 38 2.83 7.35 -14.25
N LEU A 39 3.80 6.50 -13.92
CA LEU A 39 4.82 6.82 -12.93
C LEU A 39 5.89 7.72 -13.56
N GLU A 40 6.12 8.88 -12.97
CA GLU A 40 7.15 9.83 -13.38
C GLU A 40 8.26 9.87 -12.33
N ASP A 41 9.50 9.62 -12.76
CA ASP A 41 10.70 9.69 -11.90
C ASP A 41 10.58 8.85 -10.61
N VAL A 42 10.16 7.60 -10.74
CA VAL A 42 10.04 6.63 -9.64
C VAL A 42 10.99 5.47 -9.90
N GLU A 43 11.85 5.16 -8.93
CA GLU A 43 12.70 3.98 -8.98
C GLU A 43 11.89 2.75 -8.52
N ARG A 44 11.58 1.84 -9.45
CA ARG A 44 10.95 0.57 -9.11
C ARG A 44 11.97 -0.43 -8.59
N VAL A 45 11.68 -1.01 -7.44
CA VAL A 45 12.52 -2.03 -6.80
C VAL A 45 11.69 -3.30 -6.57
N PRO A 46 12.27 -4.49 -6.77
CA PRO A 46 11.54 -5.74 -6.55
C PRO A 46 11.30 -6.03 -5.07
N ASP A 47 12.24 -5.61 -4.21
CA ASP A 47 12.24 -5.80 -2.78
C ASP A 47 13.18 -4.79 -2.08
N GLY A 48 13.22 -4.86 -0.75
CA GLY A 48 14.17 -4.12 0.06
C GLY A 48 13.78 -2.65 0.33
N PRO A 49 14.72 -1.85 0.86
CA PRO A 49 14.44 -0.49 1.32
C PRO A 49 13.76 0.39 0.27
N THR A 50 12.61 0.97 0.65
CA THR A 50 11.72 1.69 -0.26
C THR A 50 10.95 2.79 0.48
N ASN A 51 10.48 3.80 -0.26
CA ASN A 51 9.65 4.86 0.33
C ASN A 51 8.17 4.45 0.37
N VAL A 52 7.72 3.69 -0.62
CA VAL A 52 6.37 3.14 -0.71
C VAL A 52 6.47 1.66 -1.08
N ALA A 53 5.88 0.79 -0.28
CA ALA A 53 5.64 -0.60 -0.63
C ALA A 53 4.14 -0.77 -0.86
N LEU A 54 3.73 -1.29 -2.02
CA LEU A 54 2.37 -1.67 -2.34
C LEU A 54 2.33 -3.19 -2.53
N VAL A 55 1.76 -3.89 -1.55
CA VAL A 55 1.79 -5.35 -1.48
C VAL A 55 0.37 -5.88 -1.62
N PHE A 56 0.15 -6.70 -2.65
CA PHE A 56 -1.14 -7.32 -2.94
C PHE A 56 -1.17 -8.71 -2.31
N VAL A 57 -2.16 -8.94 -1.45
CA VAL A 57 -2.37 -10.22 -0.77
C VAL A 57 -3.75 -10.78 -1.09
N ARG A 58 -3.87 -12.10 -1.27
CA ARG A 58 -5.18 -12.74 -1.51
C ARG A 58 -5.67 -13.54 -0.32
N SER A 59 -4.76 -14.01 0.52
CA SER A 59 -5.04 -14.83 1.69
C SER A 59 -4.47 -14.25 2.98
N ALA A 60 -5.10 -14.55 4.12
CA ALA A 60 -4.61 -14.14 5.43
C ALA A 60 -3.21 -14.68 5.74
N ALA A 61 -2.87 -15.86 5.22
CA ALA A 61 -1.53 -16.47 5.39
C ALA A 61 -0.41 -15.63 4.75
N GLU A 62 -0.69 -14.86 3.69
CA GLU A 62 0.32 -13.98 3.10
C GLU A 62 0.71 -12.82 4.05
N LEU A 63 -0.10 -12.52 5.08
CA LEU A 63 0.24 -11.51 6.08
C LEU A 63 1.43 -11.91 6.96
N ASP A 64 1.88 -13.17 6.92
CA ASP A 64 3.14 -13.62 7.51
C ASP A 64 4.35 -12.86 6.94
N GLY A 65 4.20 -12.20 5.78
CA GLY A 65 5.21 -11.32 5.18
C GLY A 65 5.34 -9.93 5.83
N LEU A 66 4.39 -9.51 6.68
CA LEU A 66 4.36 -8.18 7.32
C LEU A 66 5.69 -7.78 7.99
N PRO A 67 6.38 -8.65 8.75
CA PRO A 67 7.67 -8.29 9.35
C PRO A 67 8.69 -7.87 8.28
N ALA A 68 8.82 -8.62 7.20
CA ALA A 68 9.78 -8.30 6.13
C ALA A 68 9.42 -6.99 5.42
N TRP A 69 8.16 -6.80 5.05
CA TRP A 69 7.73 -5.57 4.36
C TRP A 69 7.79 -4.32 5.25
N SER A 70 7.60 -4.48 6.56
CA SER A 70 7.76 -3.36 7.50
C SER A 70 9.19 -2.84 7.58
N GLU A 71 10.19 -3.72 7.44
CA GLU A 71 11.60 -3.31 7.43
C GLU A 71 11.94 -2.48 6.20
N TRP A 72 11.29 -2.76 5.06
CA TRP A 72 11.52 -2.03 3.81
C TRP A 72 11.14 -0.55 3.92
N ILE A 73 10.11 -0.25 4.72
CA ILE A 73 9.60 1.11 4.90
C ILE A 73 10.18 1.80 6.13
N PHE A 74 11.11 1.17 6.85
CA PHE A 74 11.74 1.81 8.00
C PHE A 74 12.65 2.98 7.57
N PRO A 75 12.69 4.10 8.31
CA PRO A 75 11.85 4.42 9.47
C PRO A 75 10.53 5.12 9.12
N ALA A 76 10.38 5.69 7.92
CA ALA A 76 9.32 6.66 7.63
C ALA A 76 8.63 6.48 6.27
N GLY A 77 8.83 5.34 5.61
CA GLY A 77 8.09 4.93 4.42
C GLY A 77 6.64 4.53 4.73
N SER A 78 5.89 4.23 3.67
CA SER A 78 4.50 3.79 3.74
C SER A 78 4.35 2.38 3.17
N LEU A 79 3.74 1.49 3.94
CA LEU A 79 3.35 0.16 3.49
C LEU A 79 1.85 0.16 3.21
N TRP A 80 1.46 -0.17 1.99
CA TRP A 80 0.08 -0.42 1.61
C TRP A 80 -0.11 -1.92 1.46
N ILE A 81 -0.99 -2.49 2.29
CA ILE A 81 -1.49 -3.86 2.07
C ILE A 81 -2.78 -3.76 1.30
N ALA A 82 -2.80 -4.30 0.09
CA ALA A 82 -3.94 -4.33 -0.81
C ALA A 82 -4.59 -5.72 -0.81
N TRP A 83 -5.92 -5.79 -0.68
CA TRP A 83 -6.67 -7.04 -0.72
C TRP A 83 -7.94 -6.93 -1.59
N PRO A 84 -8.43 -8.04 -2.14
CA PRO A 84 -9.60 -8.02 -3.02
C PRO A 84 -10.84 -7.52 -2.31
N ARG A 85 -11.62 -6.69 -3.01
CA ARG A 85 -12.88 -6.16 -2.50
C ARG A 85 -13.94 -7.23 -2.52
N LYS A 86 -14.64 -7.39 -1.39
CA LYS A 86 -15.86 -8.23 -1.32
C LYS A 86 -16.93 -7.79 -2.33
N ALA A 87 -17.04 -6.49 -2.58
CA ALA A 87 -18.01 -5.94 -3.55
C ALA A 87 -17.68 -6.26 -5.01
N ALA A 88 -16.45 -6.67 -5.32
CA ALA A 88 -16.04 -7.12 -6.65
C ALA A 88 -16.28 -8.64 -6.84
N GLY A 89 -16.99 -9.30 -5.91
CA GLY A 89 -17.35 -10.72 -5.99
C GLY A 89 -16.27 -11.68 -5.48
N HIS A 90 -15.17 -11.17 -4.89
CA HIS A 90 -14.10 -12.00 -4.37
C HIS A 90 -14.40 -12.56 -2.97
N VAL A 91 -14.09 -13.84 -2.77
CA VAL A 91 -14.00 -14.47 -1.44
C VAL A 91 -12.55 -14.38 -0.99
N SER A 92 -12.23 -13.36 -0.19
CA SER A 92 -10.94 -13.26 0.51
C SER A 92 -11.19 -13.36 2.02
N ASP A 93 -10.36 -14.15 2.70
CA ASP A 93 -10.29 -14.23 4.16
C ASP A 93 -9.48 -13.07 4.76
N VAL A 94 -8.82 -12.25 3.92
CA VAL A 94 -8.13 -11.04 4.34
C VAL A 94 -9.16 -10.00 4.78
N THR A 95 -8.99 -9.50 6.00
CA THR A 95 -9.79 -8.40 6.55
C THR A 95 -8.90 -7.27 7.00
N GLU A 96 -9.44 -6.06 7.00
CA GLU A 96 -8.74 -4.89 7.54
C GLU A 96 -8.26 -5.13 8.98
N ASN A 97 -9.07 -5.82 9.80
CA ASN A 97 -8.71 -6.15 11.17
C ASN A 97 -7.51 -7.10 11.23
N ALA A 98 -7.47 -8.16 10.42
CA ALA A 98 -6.32 -9.07 10.38
C ALA A 98 -5.01 -8.34 10.02
N ILE A 99 -5.08 -7.39 9.07
CA ILE A 99 -3.91 -6.57 8.70
C ILE A 99 -3.51 -5.65 9.86
N ARG A 100 -4.49 -4.98 10.48
CA ARG A 100 -4.27 -4.07 11.61
C ARG A 100 -3.63 -4.81 12.78
N ASP A 101 -4.17 -5.97 13.16
CA ASP A 101 -3.69 -6.75 14.30
C ASP A 101 -2.23 -7.16 14.11
N GLY A 102 -1.86 -7.73 12.95
CA GLY A 102 -0.47 -8.09 12.64
C GLY A 102 0.47 -6.88 12.57
N ALA A 103 0.00 -5.73 12.08
CA ALA A 103 0.78 -4.51 12.03
C ALA A 103 1.05 -3.90 13.42
N LEU A 104 0.07 -3.97 14.34
CA LEU A 104 0.22 -3.45 15.70
C LEU A 104 1.27 -4.22 16.50
N GLU A 105 1.34 -5.55 16.34
CA GLU A 105 2.35 -6.39 17.00
C GLU A 105 3.78 -6.00 16.62
N LEU A 106 3.97 -5.54 15.38
CA LEU A 106 5.24 -5.05 14.87
C LEU A 106 5.54 -3.60 15.26
N GLY A 107 4.60 -2.89 15.88
CA GLY A 107 4.77 -1.49 16.25
C GLY A 107 4.47 -0.48 15.13
N LEU A 108 3.72 -0.90 14.10
CA LEU A 108 3.15 -0.02 13.09
C LEU A 108 1.79 0.54 13.57
N VAL A 109 1.28 1.52 12.84
CA VAL A 109 -0.06 2.09 12.98
C VAL A 109 -0.73 2.17 11.62
N ASP A 110 -2.04 1.92 11.58
CA ASP A 110 -2.85 2.27 10.44
C ASP A 110 -3.08 3.77 10.33
N VAL A 111 -3.01 4.27 9.11
CA VAL A 111 -3.13 5.70 8.79
C VAL A 111 -4.39 5.99 7.99
N LYS A 112 -4.69 5.12 7.02
CA LYS A 112 -5.78 5.34 6.07
C LYS A 112 -6.17 4.04 5.39
N VAL A 113 -7.47 3.81 5.25
CA VAL A 113 -8.03 2.84 4.31
C VAL A 113 -8.55 3.55 3.06
N ALA A 114 -8.36 2.96 1.88
CA ALA A 114 -8.89 3.50 0.62
C ALA A 114 -9.05 2.45 -0.47
N ALA A 115 -9.84 2.76 -1.50
CA ALA A 115 -9.76 2.08 -2.79
C ALA A 115 -8.40 2.31 -3.42
N ILE A 116 -7.67 1.26 -3.81
CA ILE A 116 -6.56 1.41 -4.74
C ILE A 116 -7.13 1.62 -6.14
N ASP A 117 -8.05 0.75 -6.54
CA ASP A 117 -8.82 0.81 -7.79
C ASP A 117 -10.22 0.19 -7.59
N THR A 118 -10.82 -0.34 -8.66
CA THR A 118 -12.11 -1.03 -8.66
C THR A 118 -12.12 -2.32 -7.85
N ASP A 119 -11.02 -3.05 -7.87
CA ASP A 119 -10.92 -4.44 -7.41
C ASP A 119 -10.22 -4.55 -6.05
N TRP A 120 -9.35 -3.60 -5.73
CA TRP A 120 -8.49 -3.64 -4.56
C TRP A 120 -8.82 -2.55 -3.54
N SER A 121 -9.03 -2.97 -2.29
CA SER A 121 -8.94 -2.08 -1.13
C SER A 121 -7.51 -2.08 -0.62
N GLY A 122 -7.10 -1.01 0.05
CA GLY A 122 -5.77 -0.91 0.64
C GLY A 122 -5.79 -0.22 2.00
N LEU A 123 -4.96 -0.72 2.91
CA LEU A 123 -4.70 -0.15 4.23
C LEU A 123 -3.26 0.35 4.26
N LYS A 124 -3.10 1.64 4.53
CA LYS A 124 -1.80 2.28 4.73
C LYS A 124 -1.34 2.09 6.16
N LEU A 125 -0.15 1.52 6.31
CA LEU A 125 0.57 1.32 7.55
C LEU A 125 1.86 2.16 7.55
N MET A 126 2.25 2.64 8.73
CA MET A 126 3.54 3.31 8.95
C MET A 126 4.08 2.96 10.33
N TRP A 127 5.40 3.02 10.49
CA TRP A 127 6.03 2.97 11.81
C TRP A 127 5.51 4.11 12.70
N ARG A 128 5.14 3.77 13.95
CA ARG A 128 4.84 4.75 15.00
C ARG A 128 6.02 5.69 15.18
N ARG A 129 5.77 6.97 15.46
CA ARG A 129 6.84 7.98 15.54
C ARG A 129 7.87 7.62 16.61
N GLU A 130 7.41 7.10 17.74
CA GLU A 130 8.26 6.62 18.84
C GLU A 130 9.10 5.40 18.48
N ASN A 131 8.72 4.64 17.45
CA ASN A 131 9.41 3.43 17.00
C ASN A 131 10.33 3.67 15.78
N ARG A 132 10.59 4.94 15.39
CA ARG A 132 11.40 5.30 14.20
C ARG A 132 12.90 5.40 14.47
N THR A 133 13.33 5.02 15.66
CA THR A 133 14.74 5.02 16.06
C THR A 133 15.11 3.60 16.41
N ARG A 134 16.18 3.07 15.78
CA ARG A 134 16.80 1.83 16.24
C ARG A 134 17.65 2.21 17.45
N SER A 135 17.33 1.66 18.62
CA SER A 135 18.17 1.74 19.82
C SER A 135 19.51 1.05 19.58
#